data_AF-A0A522JMW4-F1
#
_entry.id   AF-A0A522JMW4-F1
#
_cell.length_a   1.000
_cell.length_b   1.000
_cell.length_c   1.000
_cell.angle_alpha   90.00
_cell.angle_beta   90.00
_cell.angle_gamma   90.00
#
_symmetry.space_group_name_H-M   'P 1'
#
loop_
_entity.id
_entity.type
_entity.pdbx_description
1 polymer ?
#
loop_
_entity_poly.entity_id
_entity_poly.type
_entity_poly.pdbx_seq_one_letter_code
_entity_poly.pdbx_strand_id
1 'polypeptide(L)'
;MLALQPELTHDTAAAVLRDGMASIDAGETQVDCAALMRFDSSALAVLLALRRHAIRRGATLAFSNLPGELASLAQVYGITHLLAN
;
A
#
# COMPACT_ATOMS: atom_id res chain seq x y z
N MET A 1 -5.89 -10.94 5.58
CA MET A 1 -4.88 -9.87 5.57
C MET A 1 -4.14 -9.92 4.24
N LEU A 2 -4.09 -8.82 3.49
CA LEU A 2 -3.39 -8.74 2.20
C LEU A 2 -1.88 -8.65 2.42
N ALA A 3 -1.12 -9.67 2.03
CA ALA A 3 0.34 -9.60 2.02
C ALA A 3 0.84 -8.97 0.71
N LEU A 4 1.67 -7.93 0.80
CA LEU A 4 2.28 -7.34 -0.38
C LEU A 4 3.44 -8.21 -0.91
N GLN A 5 3.67 -8.10 -2.22
CA GLN A 5 4.83 -8.71 -2.86
C GLN A 5 6.13 -8.06 -2.34
N PRO A 6 7.25 -8.80 -2.36
CA PRO A 6 8.52 -8.28 -1.84
C PRO A 6 9.12 -7.13 -2.67
N GLU A 7 8.58 -6.91 -3.87
CA GLU A 7 9.03 -5.88 -4.79
C GLU A 7 7.85 -5.05 -5.29
N LEU A 8 7.89 -3.76 -5.00
CA LEU A 8 6.89 -2.76 -5.38
C LEU A 8 7.58 -1.57 -6.06
N THR A 9 7.97 -1.79 -7.31
CA THR A 9 8.58 -0.78 -8.18
C THR A 9 7.59 -0.34 -9.24
N HIS A 10 7.96 0.64 -10.06
CA HIS A 10 7.14 1.05 -11.21
C HIS A 10 6.70 -0.12 -12.10
N ASP A 11 7.58 -1.11 -12.31
CA ASP A 11 7.33 -2.27 -13.17
C ASP A 11 6.29 -3.22 -12.58
N THR A 12 6.29 -3.42 -11.26
CA THR A 12 5.36 -4.34 -10.57
C THR A 12 4.12 -3.63 -10.02
N ALA A 13 4.13 -2.30 -9.93
CA ALA A 13 3.09 -1.49 -9.30
C ALA A 13 1.69 -1.76 -9.86
N ALA A 14 1.57 -1.89 -11.19
CA ALA A 14 0.28 -2.16 -11.83
C ALA A 14 -0.27 -3.55 -11.47
N ALA A 15 0.58 -4.57 -11.36
CA ALA A 15 0.17 -5.91 -10.96
C ALA A 15 -0.27 -5.93 -9.50
N VAL A 16 0.57 -5.41 -8.60
CA VAL A 16 0.28 -5.36 -7.16
C VAL A 16 -0.99 -4.56 -6.86
N LEU A 17 -1.21 -3.45 -7.56
CA LEU A 17 -2.43 -2.65 -7.39
C LEU A 17 -3.68 -3.45 -7.76
N ARG A 18 -3.66 -4.18 -8.89
CA ARG A 18 -4.81 -5.00 -9.31
C ARG A 18 -5.09 -6.11 -8.31
N ASP A 19 -4.05 -6.82 -7.87
CA ASP A 19 -4.18 -7.94 -6.93
C ASP A 19 -4.66 -7.46 -5.55
N GLY A 20 -4.16 -6.30 -5.11
CA GLY A 20 -4.59 -5.66 -3.87
C GLY A 20 -6.02 -5.15 -3.94
N MET A 21 -6.45 -4.56 -5.08
CA MET A 21 -7.84 -4.16 -5.28
C MET A 21 -8.78 -5.36 -5.24
N ALA A 22 -8.44 -6.46 -5.91
CA ALA A 22 -9.24 -7.69 -5.89
C ALA A 22 -9.38 -8.25 -4.45
N SER A 23 -8.32 -8.16 -3.65
CA SER A 23 -8.35 -8.58 -2.25
C SER A 23 -9.22 -7.66 -1.39
N ILE A 24 -9.13 -6.34 -1.59
CA ILE A 24 -10.03 -5.39 -0.93
C ILE A 24 -11.49 -5.68 -1.32
N ASP A 25 -11.74 -5.94 -2.60
CA ASP A 25 -13.05 -6.33 -3.11
C ASP A 25 -13.59 -7.58 -2.43
N ALA A 26 -12.72 -8.55 -2.14
CA ALA A 26 -13.03 -9.75 -1.36
C ALA A 26 -13.26 -9.50 0.15
N GLY A 27 -13.03 -8.28 0.65
CA GLY A 27 -13.31 -7.88 2.03
C GLY A 27 -12.06 -7.62 2.88
N GLU A 28 -10.86 -7.66 2.30
CA GLU A 28 -9.63 -7.35 3.02
C GLU A 28 -9.53 -5.85 3.35
N THR A 29 -9.28 -5.54 4.62
CA THR A 29 -9.18 -4.17 5.15
C THR A 29 -7.81 -3.87 5.75
N GLN A 30 -6.87 -4.82 5.66
CA GLN A 30 -5.54 -4.68 6.21
C GLN A 30 -4.48 -5.14 5.20
N VAL A 31 -3.46 -4.32 5.02
CA VAL A 31 -2.31 -4.57 4.15
C VAL A 31 -1.07 -4.77 5.01
N ASP A 32 -0.37 -5.88 4.81
CA ASP A 32 0.90 -6.19 5.44
C ASP A 32 2.06 -5.84 4.51
N CYS A 33 2.88 -4.89 4.96
CA CYS A 33 4.06 -4.42 4.26
C CYS A 33 5.35 -5.11 4.74
N ALA A 34 5.29 -6.12 5.63
CA ALA A 34 6.48 -6.77 6.19
C ALA A 34 7.36 -7.42 5.11
N ALA A 35 6.76 -7.92 4.03
CA ALA A 35 7.48 -8.60 2.96
C ALA A 35 8.19 -7.64 2.00
N LEU A 36 7.88 -6.33 2.02
CA LEU A 36 8.48 -5.35 1.11
C LEU A 36 9.97 -5.18 1.38
N MET A 37 10.78 -5.55 0.39
CA MET A 37 12.24 -5.40 0.42
C MET A 37 12.72 -4.37 -0.61
N ARG A 38 12.08 -4.32 -1.79
CA ARG A 38 12.43 -3.37 -2.86
C ARG A 38 11.22 -2.50 -3.19
N PHE A 39 11.40 -1.19 -3.13
CA PHE A 39 10.35 -0.23 -3.46
C PHE A 39 10.91 1.10 -3.93
N ASP A 40 10.12 1.83 -4.71
CA ASP A 40 10.41 3.18 -5.19
C ASP A 40 9.25 4.15 -4.88
N SER A 41 9.23 5.33 -5.49
CA SER A 41 8.14 6.30 -5.33
C SER A 41 6.77 5.79 -5.82
N SER A 42 6.74 4.80 -6.71
CA SER A 42 5.51 4.15 -7.19
C SER A 42 4.83 3.33 -6.10
N ALA A 43 5.59 2.81 -5.13
CA ALA A 43 5.02 2.10 -3.98
C ALA A 43 4.03 2.96 -3.20
N LEU A 44 4.38 4.21 -2.96
CA LEU A 44 3.51 5.17 -2.28
C LEU A 44 2.22 5.40 -3.08
N ALA A 45 2.33 5.54 -4.41
CA ALA A 45 1.18 5.71 -5.29
C ALA A 45 0.23 4.50 -5.23
N VAL A 46 0.77 3.27 -5.21
CA VAL A 46 -0.01 2.03 -5.08
C VAL A 46 -0.75 1.99 -3.74
N LEU A 47 -0.07 2.25 -2.62
CA LEU A 47 -0.70 2.25 -1.29
C LEU A 47 -1.83 3.27 -1.19
N LEU A 48 -1.61 4.49 -1.70
CA LEU A 48 -2.65 5.53 -1.76
C LEU A 48 -3.82 5.11 -2.66
N ALA A 49 -3.55 4.47 -3.80
CA ALA A 49 -4.59 3.99 -4.71
C ALA A 49 -5.43 2.87 -4.08
N LEU A 50 -4.80 1.93 -3.35
CA LEU A 50 -5.49 0.90 -2.57
C LEU A 50 -6.35 1.52 -1.47
N ARG A 51 -5.80 2.46 -0.69
CA ARG A 51 -6.56 3.18 0.35
C ARG A 51 -7.78 3.89 -0.25
N ARG A 52 -7.58 4.61 -1.36
CA ARG A 52 -8.67 5.29 -2.08
C ARG A 52 -9.73 4.30 -2.56
N HIS A 53 -9.32 3.11 -3.01
CA HIS A 53 -10.25 2.07 -3.44
C HIS A 53 -11.10 1.55 -2.27
N ALA A 54 -10.48 1.24 -1.13
CA ALA A 54 -11.20 0.83 0.08
C ALA A 54 -12.21 1.90 0.56
N ILE A 55 -11.78 3.17 0.62
CA ILE A 55 -12.65 4.28 1.04
C ILE A 55 -13.87 4.41 0.12
N ARG A 56 -13.69 4.26 -1.20
CA ARG A 56 -14.83 4.29 -2.15
C ARG A 56 -15.85 3.19 -1.90
N ARG A 57 -15.43 2.06 -1.32
CA ARG A 57 -16.31 0.95 -0.92
C ARG A 57 -16.92 1.14 0.47
N GLY A 58 -16.62 2.23 1.16
CA GLY A 58 -17.03 2.46 2.54
C GLY A 58 -16.21 1.66 3.56
N ALA A 59 -15.06 1.11 3.14
CA ALA A 59 -14.14 0.40 4.02
C ALA A 59 -12.93 1.28 4.37
N THR A 60 -12.35 1.06 5.54
CA THR A 60 -11.04 1.61 5.90
C THR A 60 -9.95 0.60 5.53
N LEU A 61 -8.78 1.10 5.14
CA LEU A 61 -7.61 0.28 4.85
C LEU A 61 -6.51 0.64 5.85
N ALA A 62 -6.09 -0.32 6.66
CA ALA A 62 -4.99 -0.19 7.60
C ALA A 62 -3.71 -0.79 6.99
N PHE A 63 -2.58 -0.12 7.22
CA PHE A 63 -1.27 -0.60 6.82
C PHE A 63 -0.50 -1.11 8.04
N SER A 64 0.13 -2.26 7.91
CA SER A 64 0.82 -2.98 8.99
C SER A 64 2.28 -3.19 8.57
N ASN A 65 3.19 -3.21 9.54
CA ASN A 65 4.60 -3.50 9.31
C ASN A 65 5.23 -2.64 8.18
N LEU A 66 4.88 -1.35 8.12
CA LEU A 66 5.52 -0.43 7.18
C LEU A 66 7.04 -0.40 7.43
N PRO A 67 7.87 -0.70 6.41
CA PRO A 67 9.32 -0.55 6.52
C PRO A 67 9.69 0.89 6.87
N GLY A 68 10.66 1.09 7.75
CA GLY A 68 11.11 2.42 8.16
C GLY A 68 11.53 3.29 6.98
N GLU A 69 12.17 2.72 5.97
CA GLU A 69 12.56 3.42 4.74
C GLU A 69 11.36 3.87 3.90
N LEU A 70 10.27 3.09 3.85
CA LEU A 70 9.04 3.49 3.18
C LEU A 70 8.36 4.64 3.93
N ALA A 71 8.39 4.62 5.26
CA ALA A 71 7.92 5.73 6.09
C ALA A 71 8.77 7.00 5.88
N SER A 72 10.09 6.86 5.75
CA SER A 72 10.99 7.96 5.39
C SER A 72 10.67 8.54 4.01
N LEU A 73 10.43 7.69 3.00
CA LEU A 73 9.98 8.16 1.69
C LEU A 73 8.65 8.95 1.82
N ALA A 74 7.66 8.40 2.51
CA ALA A 74 6.40 9.09 2.74
C ALA A 74 6.57 10.45 3.42
N GLN A 75 7.55 10.57 4.33
CA GLN A 75 7.91 11.83 4.98
C GLN A 75 8.54 12.83 4.01
N VAL A 76 9.47 12.38 3.16
CA VAL A 76 10.08 13.22 2.11
C VAL A 76 9.02 13.75 1.14
N TYR A 77 8.03 12.93 0.80
CA TYR A 77 6.92 13.32 -0.07
C TYR A 77 5.80 14.07 0.67
N GLY A 78 5.89 14.25 1.99
CA GLY A 78 4.88 14.98 2.80
C GLY A 78 3.54 14.26 2.93
N ILE A 79 3.49 12.95 2.66
CA ILE A 79 2.27 12.14 2.65
C ILE A 79 2.17 11.15 3.82
N THR A 80 3.04 11.25 4.83
CA THR A 80 3.01 10.35 6.00
C THR A 80 1.64 10.30 6.66
N HIS A 81 0.93 11.43 6.76
CA HIS A 81 -0.43 11.48 7.32
C HIS A 81 -1.46 10.71 6.46
N LEU A 82 -1.16 10.43 5.20
CA LEU A 82 -2.00 9.60 4.33
C LEU A 82 -1.76 8.10 4.52
N LEU A 83 -0.71 7.72 5.24
CA LEU A 83 -0.39 6.33 5.60
C LEU A 83 -0.56 6.06 7.09
N ALA A 84 -0.57 7.12 7.92
CA ALA A 84 -0.94 7.04 9.32
C ALA A 84 -2.45 6.74 9.45
N ASN A 85 -2.77 5.65 10.14
CA ASN A 85 -4.12 5.31 10.59
C ASN A 85 -4.05 4.83 12.03
#